data_AF-T0MBL0-F1
#
_entry.id   AF-T0MBL0-F1
#
_cell.length_a   1.000
_cell.length_b   1.000
_cell.length_c   1.000
_cell.angle_alpha   90.00
_cell.angle_beta   90.00
_cell.angle_gamma   90.00
#
_symmetry.space_group_name_H-M   'P 1'
#
loop_
_entity.id
_entity.type
_entity.pdbx_description
1 polymer ?
#
loop_
_entity_poly.entity_id
_entity_poly.type
_entity_poly.pdbx_seq_one_letter_code
_entity_poly.pdbx_strand_id
1 'polypeptide(L)'
;MVNRRDTKWVSWFWCTNLLGISGWVPESILGYRDASSAVVTANYNSIELTVAIGEIVVGFHILEGWLWCKKVSNEEGWVPLENLLRVQDRLD
;
A
#
# COMPACT_ATOMS: atom_id res chain seq x y z
N MET A 1 0.36 -15.96 7.10
CA MET A 1 -1.10 -16.18 7.29
C MET A 1 -1.84 -14.99 6.71
N VAL A 2 -2.90 -15.26 5.95
CA VAL A 2 -3.84 -14.26 5.44
C VAL A 2 -5.04 -14.26 6.38
N ASN A 3 -5.32 -13.11 7.01
CA ASN A 3 -6.41 -13.01 7.99
C ASN A 3 -7.62 -12.30 7.35
N ARG A 4 -8.02 -11.16 7.92
CA ARG A 4 -9.19 -10.40 7.48
C ARG A 4 -8.88 -9.53 6.27
N ARG A 5 -9.90 -9.35 5.44
CA ARG A 5 -9.97 -8.31 4.41
C ARG A 5 -10.33 -6.97 5.05
N ASP A 6 -9.79 -5.88 4.53
CA ASP A 6 -10.22 -4.53 4.91
C ASP A 6 -11.65 -4.25 4.43
N THR A 7 -12.44 -3.54 5.25
CA THR A 7 -13.86 -3.28 4.93
C THR A 7 -14.04 -2.14 3.94
N LYS A 8 -13.09 -1.21 3.87
CA LYS A 8 -13.11 -0.08 2.95
C LYS A 8 -12.29 -0.38 1.70
N TRP A 9 -11.05 -0.86 1.87
CA TRP A 9 -10.14 -1.19 0.78
C TRP A 9 -10.11 -2.70 0.54
N VAL A 10 -11.18 -3.22 -0.08
CA VAL A 10 -11.44 -4.67 -0.19
C VAL A 10 -10.35 -5.49 -0.87
N SER A 11 -9.47 -4.87 -1.66
CA SER A 11 -8.29 -5.53 -2.24
C SER A 11 -7.14 -5.72 -1.23
N TRP A 12 -7.32 -5.42 0.06
CA TRP A 12 -6.26 -5.46 1.06
C TRP A 12 -6.57 -6.47 2.17
N PHE A 13 -5.55 -7.22 2.58
CA PHE A 13 -5.63 -8.22 3.64
C PHE A 13 -4.64 -7.94 4.76
N TRP A 14 -5.07 -8.14 6.00
CA TRP A 14 -4.18 -8.13 7.16
C TRP A 14 -3.44 -9.46 7.22
N CYS A 15 -2.14 -9.45 6.96
CA CYS A 15 -1.31 -10.64 6.97
C CYS A 15 -0.36 -10.63 8.17
N THR A 16 0.00 -11.82 8.63
CA THR A 16 1.02 -12.03 9.66
C THR A 16 2.07 -13.01 9.15
N ASN A 17 3.35 -12.64 9.20
CA ASN A 17 4.46 -13.50 8.77
C ASN A 17 4.86 -14.51 9.87
N LEU A 18 5.82 -15.39 9.56
CA LEU A 18 6.28 -16.42 10.51
C LEU A 18 7.00 -15.86 11.75
N LEU A 19 7.43 -14.60 11.71
CA LEU A 19 8.04 -13.88 12.84
C LEU A 19 7.00 -13.12 13.68
N GLY A 20 5.70 -13.25 13.37
CA GLY A 20 4.62 -12.53 14.07
C GLY A 20 4.44 -11.08 13.65
N ILE A 21 5.19 -10.58 12.66
CA ILE A 21 5.03 -9.21 12.15
C ILE A 21 3.78 -9.16 11.28
N SER A 22 2.94 -8.16 11.52
CA SER A 22 1.67 -7.99 10.82
C SER A 22 1.59 -6.67 10.07
N GLY A 23 0.88 -6.67 8.95
CA GLY A 23 0.65 -5.50 8.13
C GLY A 23 -0.36 -5.77 7.02
N TRP A 24 -0.83 -4.69 6.38
CA TRP A 24 -1.69 -4.78 5.20
C TRP A 24 -0.88 -5.22 3.98
N VAL A 25 -1.44 -6.16 3.21
CA VAL A 25 -0.85 -6.68 1.98
C VAL A 25 -1.94 -6.69 0.89
N PRO A 26 -1.64 -6.18 -0.31
CA PRO A 26 -2.60 -6.18 -1.40
C PRO A 26 -2.82 -7.59 -1.96
N GLU A 27 -4.07 -7.90 -2.30
CA GLU A 27 -4.51 -9.21 -2.81
C GLU A 27 -3.77 -9.61 -4.09
N SER A 28 -3.47 -8.63 -4.95
CA SER A 28 -2.77 -8.87 -6.23
C SER A 28 -1.34 -9.41 -6.08
N ILE A 29 -0.71 -9.30 -4.90
CA ILE A 29 0.61 -9.87 -4.61
C ILE A 29 0.57 -11.07 -3.66
N LEU A 30 -0.62 -11.58 -3.34
CA LEU A 30 -0.80 -12.79 -2.55
C LEU A 30 -0.87 -14.03 -3.46
N GLY A 31 0.22 -14.78 -3.50
CA GLY A 31 0.25 -16.12 -4.10
C GLY A 31 -0.31 -17.15 -3.13
N TYR A 32 -1.64 -17.31 -3.12
CA TYR A 32 -2.33 -18.26 -2.23
C TYR A 32 -1.79 -19.70 -2.40
N ARG A 33 -1.52 -20.34 -1.27
CA ARG A 33 -1.19 -21.78 -1.18
C ARG A 33 -2.42 -22.59 -0.76
N ASP A 34 -3.24 -22.00 0.11
CA ASP A 34 -4.52 -22.53 0.56
C ASP A 34 -5.44 -21.37 1.00
N ALA A 35 -6.54 -21.68 1.71
CA ALA A 35 -7.54 -20.71 2.12
C ALA A 35 -7.06 -19.67 3.14
N SER A 36 -6.00 -19.92 3.91
CA SER A 36 -5.51 -19.03 4.97
C SER A 36 -4.00 -18.74 4.89
N SER A 37 -3.32 -19.26 3.87
CA SER A 37 -1.90 -19.06 3.66
C SER A 37 -1.57 -18.64 2.22
N ALA A 38 -0.61 -17.71 2.10
CA ALA A 38 -0.11 -17.20 0.85
C ALA A 38 1.37 -16.82 1.00
N VAL A 39 2.07 -16.79 -0.13
CA VAL A 39 3.41 -16.23 -0.24
C VAL A 39 3.30 -14.87 -0.94
N VAL A 40 3.99 -13.86 -0.41
CA VAL A 40 4.08 -12.55 -1.07
C VAL A 40 4.96 -12.69 -2.31
N THR A 41 4.43 -12.35 -3.48
CA THR A 41 5.09 -12.61 -4.78
C THR A 41 5.89 -11.42 -5.33
N ALA A 42 5.81 -10.26 -4.69
CA ALA A 42 6.52 -9.05 -5.07
C ALA A 42 7.07 -8.30 -3.84
N ASN A 43 8.18 -7.58 -4.01
CA ASN A 43 8.69 -6.71 -2.95
C ASN A 43 7.65 -5.62 -2.65
N TYR A 44 7.29 -5.51 -1.37
CA TYR A 44 6.29 -4.57 -0.89
C TYR A 44 6.61 -4.17 0.55
N ASN A 45 6.21 -2.96 0.94
CA ASN A 45 6.33 -2.47 2.30
C ASN A 45 4.99 -1.91 2.78
N SER A 46 4.55 -2.24 3.99
CA SER A 46 3.25 -1.83 4.56
C SER A 46 3.30 -0.48 5.28
N ILE A 47 4.26 0.39 4.96
CA ILE A 47 4.38 1.71 5.61
C ILE A 47 3.32 2.65 5.04
N GLU A 48 2.46 3.16 5.90
CA GLU A 48 1.54 4.25 5.58
C GLU A 48 2.21 5.60 5.82
N LEU A 49 1.99 6.55 4.90
CA LEU A 49 2.56 7.90 5.01
C LEU A 49 1.50 8.86 5.54
N THR A 50 1.78 9.48 6.68
CA THR A 50 0.95 10.58 7.19
C THR A 50 1.22 11.83 6.36
N VAL A 51 0.19 12.46 5.78
CA VAL A 51 0.31 13.71 5.00
C VAL A 51 -0.68 14.76 5.49
N ALA A 52 -0.35 16.04 5.30
CA ALA A 52 -1.26 17.15 5.58
C ALA A 52 -2.05 17.57 4.32
N ILE A 53 -3.23 18.19 4.51
CA ILE A 53 -4.00 18.78 3.42
C ILE A 53 -3.14 19.85 2.72
N GLY A 54 -3.02 19.74 1.40
CA GLY A 54 -2.20 20.64 0.58
C GLY A 54 -0.71 20.30 0.54
N GLU A 55 -0.26 19.28 1.28
CA GLU A 55 1.12 18.79 1.18
C GLU A 55 1.34 18.10 -0.18
N ILE A 56 2.45 18.43 -0.84
CA ILE A 56 2.81 17.85 -2.14
C ILE A 56 3.72 16.64 -1.92
N VAL A 57 3.36 15.52 -2.54
CA VAL A 57 4.14 14.29 -2.57
C VAL A 57 4.45 13.88 -4.01
N VAL A 58 5.57 13.19 -4.20
CA VAL A 58 5.96 12.60 -5.49
C VAL A 58 5.55 11.14 -5.49
N GLY A 59 4.71 10.73 -6.44
CA GLY A 59 4.25 9.35 -6.60
C GLY A 59 5.18 8.49 -7.45
N PHE A 60 5.30 7.20 -7.11
CA PHE A 60 6.16 6.24 -7.84
C PHE A 60 5.38 5.05 -8.39
N HIS A 61 4.49 4.47 -7.58
CA HIS A 61 3.77 3.25 -7.94
C HIS A 61 2.38 3.25 -7.34
N ILE A 62 1.39 2.80 -8.11
CA ILE A 62 0.01 2.64 -7.67
C ILE A 62 -0.27 1.16 -7.50
N LEU A 63 -0.88 0.79 -6.37
CA LEU A 63 -1.29 -0.56 -6.08
C LEU A 63 -2.64 -0.55 -5.37
N GLU A 64 -3.65 -1.20 -5.95
CA GLU A 64 -4.97 -1.39 -5.34
C GLU A 64 -5.60 -0.11 -4.73
N GLY A 65 -5.53 1.01 -5.45
CA GLY A 65 -6.11 2.28 -5.02
C GLY A 65 -5.23 3.12 -4.08
N TRP A 66 -3.99 2.71 -3.82
CA TRP A 66 -3.02 3.46 -3.02
C TRP A 66 -1.80 3.85 -3.85
N LEU A 67 -1.21 4.98 -3.52
CA LEU A 67 0.02 5.50 -4.13
C LEU A 67 1.19 5.38 -3.16
N TRP A 68 2.26 4.70 -3.56
CA TRP A 68 3.56 4.82 -2.89
C TRP A 68 4.16 6.16 -3.29
N CYS A 69 4.41 7.01 -2.31
CA CYS A 69 4.87 8.37 -2.54
C CYS A 69 5.92 8.81 -1.50
N LYS A 70 6.56 9.92 -1.82
CA LYS A 70 7.64 10.52 -1.02
C LYS A 70 7.38 11.98 -0.77
N LYS A 71 7.63 12.42 0.47
CA LYS A 71 7.66 13.83 0.86
C LYS A 71 8.97 14.48 0.51
N VAL A 72 8.99 15.82 0.50
CA VAL A 72 10.23 16.61 0.46
C VAL A 72 11.15 16.28 1.65
N SER A 73 10.61 15.87 2.81
CA SER A 73 11.37 15.42 3.98
C SER A 73 12.06 14.06 3.80
N ASN A 74 11.91 13.41 2.64
CA ASN A 74 12.35 12.05 2.31
C ASN A 74 11.61 10.91 3.01
N GLU A 75 10.56 11.18 3.78
CA GLU A 75 9.66 10.12 4.26
C GLU A 75 8.89 9.50 3.09
N GLU A 76 8.75 8.18 3.09
CA GLU A 76 8.07 7.40 2.05
C GLU A 76 7.00 6.49 2.66
N GLY A 77 5.91 6.29 1.94
CA GLY A 77 4.84 5.41 2.35
C GLY A 77 3.62 5.47 1.42
N TRP A 78 2.62 4.65 1.73
CA TRP A 78 1.36 4.59 1.01
C TRP A 78 0.38 5.67 1.47
N VAL A 79 -0.28 6.31 0.51
CA VAL A 79 -1.43 7.20 0.74
C VAL A 79 -2.58 6.75 -0.17
N PRO A 80 -3.84 6.71 0.30
CA PRO A 80 -4.98 6.37 -0.55
C PRO A 80 -5.12 7.40 -1.68
N LEU A 81 -5.35 6.93 -2.91
CA LEU A 81 -5.55 7.83 -4.06
C LEU A 81 -6.77 8.74 -3.88
N GLU A 82 -7.80 8.29 -3.17
CA GLU A 82 -8.98 9.11 -2.83
C GLU A 82 -8.65 10.35 -1.97
N ASN A 83 -7.50 10.37 -1.30
CA ASN A 83 -7.03 11.51 -0.51
C ASN A 83 -6.08 12.42 -1.32
N LEU A 84 -5.82 12.11 -2.58
CA LEU A 84 -4.84 12.81 -3.41
C LEU A 84 -5.50 13.45 -4.63
N LEU A 85 -5.00 14.64 -4.98
CA LEU A 85 -5.32 15.30 -6.24
C LEU A 85 -4.05 15.34 -7.09
N ARG A 86 -4.15 14.92 -8.36
CA ARG A 86 -3.03 15.05 -9.30
C ARG A 86 -2.84 16.53 -9.66
N VAL A 87 -1.68 17.08 -9.31
CA VAL A 87 -1.36 18.51 -9.52
C VAL A 87 -0.49 18.78 -10.74
N GLN A 88 0.12 17.76 -11.37
CA GLN A 88 0.89 17.92 -12.61
C GLN A 88 1.12 16.59 -13.35
N ASP A 89 0.91 16.59 -14.66
CA ASP A 89 1.59 15.69 -15.59
C ASP A 89 2.83 16.43 -16.08
N ARG A 90 4.04 15.95 -15.75
CA ARG A 90 5.18 16.33 -16.60
C ARG A 90 5.04 15.55 -17.89
N LEU A 91 4.40 16.18 -18.86
CA LEU A 91 4.72 15.99 -20.26
C LEU A 91 6.05 16.72 -20.47
N ASP A 92 7.14 15.99 -20.33
CA ASP A 92 8.40 16.31 -21.01
C ASP A 92 8.43 15.46 -22.29
#